data_AF-A0A2N3F3Y9-F1
#
_entry.id   AF-A0A2N3F3Y9-F1
#
_cell.length_a   1.000
_cell.length_b   1.000
_cell.length_c   1.000
_cell.angle_alpha   90.00
_cell.angle_beta   90.00
_cell.angle_gamma   90.00
#
_symmetry.space_group_name_H-M   'P 1'
#
loop_
_entity.id
_entity.type
_entity.pdbx_description
1 polymer ?
#
loop_
_entity_poly.entity_id
_entity_poly.type
_entity_poly.pdbx_seq_one_letter_code
_entity_poly.pdbx_strand_id
1 'polypeptide(L)'
;MKGIAIAGQTAGEAAWSISMFVLSLVITGAFGYLFVTDPGRLNEVWAWTRSLPLIVQGLIWLLFLPWMIALWIWTLPWAMPIRLVLVLGTLAFTLWLMFPWKA
;
A
#
# COMPACT_ATOMS: atom_id res chain seq x y z
N MET A 1 -11.76 -33.81 -7.93
CA MET A 1 -10.65 -33.47 -7.00
C MET A 1 -10.26 -32.03 -7.29
N LYS A 2 -10.53 -31.08 -6.38
CA LYS A 2 -10.03 -29.70 -6.54
C LYS A 2 -8.51 -29.79 -6.36
N GLY A 3 -7.77 -29.67 -7.46
CA GLY A 3 -6.32 -29.65 -7.43
C GLY A 3 -5.86 -28.43 -6.65
N ILE A 4 -5.33 -28.65 -5.45
CA ILE A 4 -4.62 -27.65 -4.68
C ILE A 4 -3.36 -27.31 -5.49
N ALA A 5 -3.25 -26.07 -5.93
CA ALA A 5 -2.20 -25.63 -6.85
C ALA A 5 -0.98 -25.09 -6.12
N ILE A 6 -1.18 -24.38 -5.00
CA ILE A 6 -0.12 -23.71 -4.23
C ILE A 6 -0.55 -23.68 -2.75
N ALA A 7 0.29 -24.19 -1.84
CA ALA A 7 0.14 -24.03 -0.38
C ALA A 7 -1.27 -24.31 0.22
N GLY A 8 -2.04 -25.24 -0.33
CA GLY A 8 -3.41 -25.53 0.16
C GLY A 8 -4.53 -24.78 -0.58
N GLN A 9 -4.19 -23.81 -1.43
CA GLN A 9 -5.13 -22.98 -2.17
C GLN A 9 -5.53 -23.60 -3.52
N THR A 10 -6.77 -23.36 -3.94
CA THR A 10 -7.22 -23.56 -5.32
C THR A 10 -6.56 -22.56 -6.27
N ALA A 11 -6.55 -22.85 -7.57
CA ALA A 11 -5.96 -21.95 -8.57
C ALA A 11 -6.56 -20.53 -8.56
N GLY A 12 -7.87 -20.39 -8.29
CA GLY A 12 -8.54 -19.09 -8.21
C GLY A 12 -8.12 -18.27 -6.99
N GLU A 13 -8.04 -18.91 -5.81
CA GLU A 13 -7.56 -18.27 -4.58
C GLU A 13 -6.11 -17.82 -4.71
N ALA A 14 -5.25 -18.68 -5.27
CA ALA A 14 -3.86 -18.33 -5.53
C ALA A 14 -3.75 -17.15 -6.51
N ALA A 15 -4.51 -17.16 -7.60
CA ALA A 15 -4.50 -16.06 -8.58
C ALA A 15 -4.94 -14.73 -7.96
N TRP A 16 -5.97 -14.74 -7.12
CA TRP A 16 -6.44 -13.55 -6.40
C TRP A 16 -5.37 -13.00 -5.45
N SER A 17 -4.82 -13.86 -4.57
CA SER A 17 -3.81 -13.46 -3.59
C SER A 17 -2.53 -12.93 -4.25
N ILE A 18 -2.08 -13.59 -5.32
CA ILE A 18 -0.93 -13.13 -6.11
C ILE A 18 -1.23 -11.77 -6.77
N SER A 19 -2.43 -11.58 -7.31
CA SER A 19 -2.81 -10.31 -7.94
C SER A 19 -2.81 -9.15 -6.95
N MET A 20 -3.37 -9.37 -5.75
CA MET A 20 -3.36 -8.38 -4.68
C MET A 20 -1.94 -8.07 -4.21
N PHE A 21 -1.09 -9.08 -4.08
CA PHE A 21 0.32 -8.89 -3.76
C PHE A 21 1.07 -8.09 -4.81
N VAL A 22 0.88 -8.40 -6.09
CA VAL A 22 1.52 -7.67 -7.20
C VAL A 22 1.07 -6.21 -7.21
N LEU A 23 -0.25 -5.96 -7.06
CA LEU A 23 -0.77 -4.59 -6.94
C LEU A 23 -0.12 -3.85 -5.76
N SER A 24 -0.05 -4.51 -4.61
CA SER A 24 0.58 -3.98 -3.40
C SER A 24 2.05 -3.62 -3.60
N LEU A 25 2.77 -4.50 -4.29
CA LEU A 25 4.19 -4.36 -4.57
C LEU A 25 4.45 -3.22 -5.56
N VAL A 26 3.60 -3.06 -6.58
CA VAL A 26 3.67 -1.95 -7.53
C VAL A 26 3.43 -0.61 -6.84
N ILE A 27 2.37 -0.50 -6.03
CA ILE A 27 2.04 0.76 -5.33
C ILE A 27 3.14 1.10 -4.31
N THR A 28 3.61 0.12 -3.56
CA THR A 28 4.71 0.30 -2.61
C THR A 28 6.00 0.70 -3.32
N GLY A 29 6.30 0.08 -4.46
CA GLY A 29 7.43 0.43 -5.31
C GLY A 29 7.34 1.86 -5.84
N ALA A 30 6.16 2.29 -6.31
CA ALA A 30 5.93 3.66 -6.76
C ALA A 30 6.10 4.67 -5.62
N PHE A 31 5.57 4.36 -4.42
CA PHE A 31 5.77 5.18 -3.23
C PHE A 31 7.26 5.29 -2.89
N GLY A 32 7.97 4.16 -2.82
CA GLY A 32 9.41 4.11 -2.51
C GLY A 32 10.25 4.85 -3.54
N TYR A 33 9.91 4.74 -4.82
CA TYR A 33 10.54 5.49 -5.90
C TYR A 33 10.40 6.99 -5.71
N LEU A 34 9.17 7.50 -5.50
CA LEU A 34 8.94 8.92 -5.23
C LEU A 34 9.64 9.37 -3.95
N PHE A 35 9.60 8.54 -2.91
CA PHE A 35 10.27 8.81 -1.64
C PHE A 35 11.78 9.03 -1.81
N VAL A 36 12.46 8.25 -2.66
CA VAL A 36 13.91 8.37 -2.88
C VAL A 36 14.26 9.48 -3.86
N THR A 37 13.45 9.68 -4.90
CA THR A 37 13.78 10.59 -6.01
C THR A 37 13.27 12.00 -5.83
N ASP A 38 12.03 12.16 -5.36
CA ASP A 38 11.39 13.45 -5.12
C ASP A 38 10.32 13.33 -4.02
N PRO A 39 10.74 13.42 -2.75
CA PRO A 39 9.82 13.31 -1.61
C PRO A 39 8.73 14.40 -1.59
N GLY A 40 8.92 15.50 -2.33
CA GLY A 40 7.94 16.57 -2.47
C GLY A 40 6.67 16.11 -3.19
N ARG A 41 6.81 15.20 -4.17
CA ARG A 41 5.67 14.65 -4.92
C ARG A 41 4.73 13.80 -4.06
N LEU A 42 5.21 13.23 -2.96
CA LEU A 42 4.32 12.54 -2.01
C LEU A 42 3.34 13.52 -1.34
N ASN A 43 3.76 14.76 -1.10
CA ASN A 43 2.86 15.81 -0.59
C ASN A 43 1.85 16.25 -1.66
N GLU A 44 2.26 16.30 -2.94
CA GLU A 44 1.35 16.58 -4.05
C GLU A 44 0.29 15.48 -4.19
N VAL A 45 0.69 14.20 -4.13
CA VAL A 45 -0.24 13.06 -4.17
C VAL A 45 -1.22 13.15 -3.00
N TRP A 46 -0.74 13.43 -1.79
CA TRP A 46 -1.60 13.64 -0.64
C TRP A 46 -2.57 14.82 -0.86
N ALA A 47 -2.09 15.99 -1.28
CA ALA A 47 -2.92 17.15 -1.54
C ALA A 47 -3.98 16.88 -2.63
N TRP A 48 -3.60 16.17 -3.69
CA TRP A 48 -4.50 15.73 -4.75
C TRP A 48 -5.62 14.85 -4.18
N THR A 49 -5.29 13.80 -3.40
CA THR A 49 -6.33 12.97 -2.75
C THR A 49 -7.23 13.78 -1.81
N ARG A 50 -6.70 14.85 -1.19
CA ARG A 50 -7.45 15.76 -0.32
C ARG A 50 -8.37 16.72 -1.08
N SER A 51 -8.11 16.98 -2.35
CA SER A 51 -8.93 17.83 -3.22
C SER A 51 -10.13 17.12 -3.87
N LEU A 52 -10.22 15.80 -3.76
CA LEU A 52 -11.30 15.01 -4.37
C LEU A 52 -12.62 15.14 -3.59
N PRO A 53 -13.79 14.95 -4.25
CA PRO A 53 -15.07 14.87 -3.56
C PRO A 53 -15.05 13.82 -2.45
N LEU A 54 -15.76 14.07 -1.35
CA LEU A 54 -15.70 13.25 -0.13
C LEU A 54 -15.96 11.75 -0.39
N ILE A 55 -16.90 11.44 -1.28
CA ILE A 55 -17.22 10.05 -1.66
C ILE A 55 -16.03 9.38 -2.35
N VAL A 56 -15.42 10.06 -3.34
CA VAL A 56 -14.27 9.53 -4.09
C VAL A 56 -13.07 9.37 -3.17
N GLN A 57 -12.83 10.35 -2.30
CA GLN A 57 -11.81 10.26 -1.26
C GLN A 57 -12.06 9.05 -0.35
N GLY A 58 -13.29 8.86 0.14
CA GLY A 58 -13.65 7.71 0.97
C GLY A 58 -13.38 6.38 0.30
N LEU A 59 -13.67 6.25 -1.00
CA LEU A 59 -13.37 5.05 -1.78
C LEU A 59 -11.88 4.80 -1.92
N ILE A 60 -11.08 5.84 -2.20
CA ILE A 60 -9.61 5.72 -2.29
C ILE A 60 -9.04 5.29 -0.93
N TRP A 61 -9.52 5.88 0.16
CA TRP A 61 -9.12 5.48 1.51
C TRP A 61 -9.49 4.04 1.82
N LEU A 62 -10.67 3.58 1.43
CA LEU A 62 -11.08 2.20 1.67
C LEU A 62 -10.22 1.19 0.89
N LEU A 63 -9.93 1.48 -0.37
CA LEU A 63 -9.18 0.58 -1.26
C LEU A 63 -7.67 0.60 -0.98
N PHE A 64 -7.13 1.77 -0.63
CA PHE A 64 -5.69 1.99 -0.49
C PHE A 64 -5.29 2.41 0.93
N LEU A 65 -6.06 2.00 1.93
CA LEU A 65 -5.92 2.41 3.34
C LEU A 65 -4.46 2.43 3.83
N PRO A 66 -3.64 1.37 3.63
CA PRO A 66 -2.29 1.35 4.18
C PRO A 66 -1.37 2.40 3.54
N TRP A 67 -1.48 2.62 2.22
CA TRP A 67 -0.71 3.65 1.52
C TRP A 67 -1.21 5.06 1.83
N MET A 68 -2.52 5.23 2.04
CA MET A 68 -3.08 6.49 2.51
C MET A 68 -2.58 6.84 3.92
N ILE A 69 -2.45 5.84 4.80
CA ILE A 69 -1.82 6.01 6.11
C ILE A 69 -0.34 6.40 5.96
N ALA A 70 0.41 5.75 5.07
CA ALA A 70 1.81 6.11 4.82
C ALA A 70 1.97 7.55 4.28
N LEU A 71 1.12 7.98 3.35
CA LEU A 71 1.06 9.36 2.87
C LEU A 71 0.69 10.34 3.99
N TRP A 72 -0.29 9.99 4.81
CA TRP A 72 -0.71 10.83 5.93
C TRP A 72 0.45 11.01 6.92
N ILE A 73 1.11 9.93 7.34
CA ILE A 73 2.31 9.95 8.19
C ILE A 73 3.39 10.84 7.58
N TRP A 74 3.60 10.74 6.26
CA TRP A 74 4.61 11.53 5.56
C TRP A 74 4.38 13.05 5.71
N THR A 75 3.12 13.46 5.70
CA THR A 75 2.70 14.88 5.80
C THR A 75 2.70 15.44 7.23
N LEU A 76 2.82 14.60 8.26
CA LEU A 76 2.83 15.05 9.65
C LEU A 76 4.19 15.70 10.01
N PRO A 77 4.19 16.71 10.91
CA PRO A 77 5.39 17.44 11.31
C PRO A 77 6.25 16.66 12.33
N TRP A 78 6.37 15.34 12.14
CA TRP A 78 7.17 14.47 13.00
C TRP A 78 8.66 14.55 12.65
N ALA A 79 9.51 14.27 13.62
CA ALA A 79 10.95 14.14 13.40
C ALA A 79 11.22 13.09 12.32
N MET A 80 12.19 13.36 11.44
CA MET A 80 12.47 12.53 10.27
C MET A 80 12.66 11.04 10.60
N PRO A 81 13.41 10.64 11.65
CA PRO A 81 13.58 9.21 11.97
C PRO A 81 12.26 8.52 12.33
N ILE A 82 11.41 9.18 13.12
CA ILE A 82 10.11 8.65 13.55
C ILE A 82 9.21 8.46 12.33
N ARG A 83 9.14 9.46 11.46
CA ARG A 83 8.38 9.42 10.22
C ARG A 83 8.83 8.27 9.33
N LEU A 84 10.14 8.06 9.18
CA LEU A 84 10.68 6.96 8.38
C LEU A 84 10.30 5.59 8.93
N VAL A 85 10.49 5.38 10.24
CA VAL A 85 10.14 4.11 10.89
C VAL A 85 8.66 3.79 10.69
N LEU A 86 7.79 4.78 10.83
CA LEU A 86 6.35 4.57 10.69
C LEU A 86 5.95 4.32 9.24
N VAL A 87 6.47 5.09 8.26
CA VAL A 87 6.22 4.85 6.83
C VAL A 87 6.71 3.47 6.42
N LEU A 88 7.98 3.14 6.71
CA LEU A 88 8.58 1.86 6.35
C LEU A 88 7.86 0.70 7.04
N GLY A 89 7.50 0.86 8.32
CA GLY A 89 6.72 -0.11 9.07
C GLY A 89 5.35 -0.36 8.43
N THR A 90 4.62 0.69 8.05
CA THR A 90 3.33 0.57 7.37
C THR A 90 3.46 -0.16 6.03
N LEU A 91 4.43 0.22 5.20
CA LEU A 91 4.63 -0.40 3.88
C LEU A 91 5.08 -1.86 4.00
N ALA A 92 6.04 -2.15 4.88
CA ALA A 92 6.50 -3.52 5.14
C ALA A 92 5.37 -4.41 5.67
N PHE A 93 4.57 -3.88 6.61
CA PHE A 93 3.41 -4.59 7.14
C PHE A 93 2.36 -4.87 6.06
N THR A 94 2.13 -3.92 5.15
CA THR A 94 1.20 -4.08 4.02
C THR A 94 1.64 -5.20 3.07
N LEU A 95 2.92 -5.22 2.69
CA LEU A 95 3.49 -6.28 1.86
C LEU A 95 3.45 -7.65 2.54
N TRP A 96 3.67 -7.69 3.85
CA TRP A 96 3.60 -8.92 4.64
C TRP A 96 2.17 -9.44 4.79
N LEU A 97 1.19 -8.57 4.97
CA LEU A 97 -0.23 -8.95 5.05
C LEU A 97 -0.75 -9.50 3.72
N MET A 98 -0.36 -8.88 2.60
CA MET A 98 -0.81 -9.26 1.27
C MET A 98 0.04 -10.38 0.66
N PHE A 99 0.95 -10.98 1.44
CA PHE A 99 1.84 -12.02 0.95
C PHE A 99 1.03 -13.28 0.55
N PRO A 100 1.16 -13.79 -0.69
CA PRO A 100 0.21 -14.74 -1.29
C PRO A 100 0.02 -16.09 -0.58
N TRP A 101 0.97 -16.53 0.25
CA TRP A 101 0.91 -17.81 0.96
C TRP A 101 0.45 -17.71 2.42
N LYS A 102 -0.01 -16.53 2.86
CA LYS A 102 -0.66 -16.35 4.18
C LYS A 102 -2.18 -16.47 4.15
N ALA A 103 -2.76 -16.65 2.97
CA ALA A 103 -4.19 -16.87 2.77
C ALA A 103 -4.54 -18.36 2.87
#